data_AF-A0A2U0AI25-F1
#
_entry.id   AF-A0A2U0AI25-F1
#
_cell.length_a   1.000
_cell.length_b   1.000
_cell.length_c   1.000
_cell.angle_alpha   90.00
_cell.angle_beta   90.00
_cell.angle_gamma   90.00
#
_symmetry.space_group_name_H-M   'P 1'
#
loop_
_entity.id
_entity.type
_entity.pdbx_description
1 polymer ?
#
loop_
_entity_poly.entity_id
_entity_poly.type
_entity_poly.pdbx_seq_one_letter_code
_entity_poly.pdbx_strand_id
1 'polypeptide(L)'
;MLISLILLLFGILLTGLAIRQLVLKRKILAASVNGLLGVVVLLVASFVSMLFLSVQSYVQLTKEQLLAEVEVGAVESGNSELVLTINGERRVYPISAGEWRVDARFIKWKPWVALLGKEPVVRLESLSGREAGTGSRVIQVHNLHDDFAIVDRIVANLTDRFGMVDTMYGSSVYMPVERGARYRVSANHAGLIARPVNDEGKQAIIQWDR
;
A
#
# COMPACT_ATOMS: atom_id res chain seq x y z
N MET A 1 -20.78 2.07 -5.35
CA MET A 1 -21.05 3.51 -5.23
C MET A 1 -22.31 3.99 -5.97
N LEU A 2 -22.49 3.70 -7.28
CA LEU A 2 -23.66 4.18 -8.03
C LEU A 2 -25.00 3.71 -7.43
N ILE A 3 -25.10 2.42 -7.08
CA ILE A 3 -26.31 1.82 -6.49
C ILE A 3 -26.66 2.45 -5.14
N SER A 4 -25.67 2.70 -4.28
CA SER A 4 -25.92 3.31 -2.97
C SER A 4 -26.33 4.77 -3.09
N LEU A 5 -25.80 5.52 -4.05
CA LEU A 5 -26.20 6.90 -4.35
C LEU A 5 -27.67 6.95 -4.84
N ILE A 6 -28.06 6.03 -5.72
CA ILE A 6 -29.44 5.93 -6.23
C ILE A 6 -30.40 5.61 -5.08
N LEU A 7 -30.04 4.67 -4.20
CA LEU A 7 -30.86 4.30 -3.03
C LEU A 7 -30.99 5.46 -2.03
N LEU A 8 -29.92 6.24 -1.80
CA LEU A 8 -29.97 7.42 -0.95
C LEU A 8 -30.91 8.49 -1.53
N LEU A 9 -30.77 8.80 -2.83
CA LEU A 9 -31.64 9.78 -3.51
C LEU A 9 -33.11 9.34 -3.50
N PHE A 10 -33.38 8.05 -3.74
CA PHE A 10 -34.72 7.49 -3.69
C PHE A 10 -35.32 7.51 -2.28
N GLY A 11 -34.53 7.20 -1.24
CA GLY A 11 -34.95 7.28 0.16
C GLY A 11 -35.26 8.72 0.62
N ILE A 12 -34.46 9.70 0.20
CA ILE A 12 -34.70 11.13 0.45
C ILE A 12 -35.99 11.58 -0.24
N LEU A 13 -36.22 11.13 -1.48
CA LEU A 13 -37.44 11.47 -2.23
C LEU A 13 -38.71 10.93 -1.54
N LEU A 14 -38.70 9.66 -1.11
CA LEU A 14 -39.84 9.03 -0.44
C LEU A 14 -40.16 9.68 0.91
N THR A 15 -39.13 9.97 1.71
CA THR A 15 -39.31 10.67 3.00
C THR A 15 -39.79 12.12 2.80
N GLY A 16 -39.26 12.82 1.80
CA GLY A 16 -39.75 14.16 1.43
C GLY A 16 -41.20 14.17 0.95
N LEU A 17 -41.61 13.17 0.16
CA LEU A 17 -43.00 12.99 -0.27
C LEU A 17 -43.94 12.66 0.90
N ALA A 18 -43.48 11.85 1.86
CA ALA A 18 -44.24 11.54 3.07
C ALA A 18 -44.50 12.79 3.94
N ILE A 19 -43.46 13.61 4.16
CA ILE A 19 -43.58 14.90 4.87
C ILE A 19 -44.55 15.82 4.15
N ARG A 20 -44.42 15.94 2.82
CA ARG A 20 -45.32 16.75 1.98
C ARG A 20 -46.78 16.28 2.11
N GLN A 21 -47.03 14.98 2.09
CA GLN A 21 -48.39 14.41 2.21
C GLN A 21 -49.00 14.63 3.59
N LEU A 22 -48.18 14.58 4.65
CA LEU A 22 -48.61 14.83 6.02
C LEU A 22 -48.96 16.30 6.24
N VAL A 23 -48.06 17.22 5.86
CA VAL A 23 -48.17 18.66 6.14
C VAL A 23 -49.18 19.35 5.20
N LEU A 24 -49.16 19.05 3.90
CA LEU A 24 -49.98 19.78 2.91
C LEU A 24 -51.31 19.08 2.58
N LYS A 25 -51.39 17.75 2.72
CA LYS A 25 -52.60 16.99 2.33
C LYS A 25 -53.30 16.29 3.49
N ARG A 26 -52.76 16.38 4.73
CA ARG A 26 -53.28 15.72 5.95
C ARG A 26 -53.58 14.21 5.79
N LYS A 27 -52.94 13.54 4.84
CA LYS A 27 -53.15 12.10 4.57
C LYS A 27 -52.26 11.25 5.47
N ILE A 28 -52.69 11.00 6.70
CA ILE A 28 -51.87 10.36 7.75
C ILE A 28 -51.45 8.94 7.35
N LEU A 29 -52.39 8.08 6.92
CA LEU A 29 -52.10 6.69 6.52
C LEU A 29 -51.08 6.59 5.37
N ALA A 30 -51.28 7.35 4.30
CA ALA A 30 -50.37 7.35 3.15
C ALA A 30 -48.99 7.95 3.51
N ALA A 31 -48.96 8.96 4.38
CA ALA A 31 -47.71 9.52 4.90
C ALA A 31 -46.95 8.53 5.79
N SER A 32 -47.63 7.77 6.65
CA SER A 32 -47.00 6.75 7.49
C SER A 32 -46.37 5.62 6.68
N VAL A 33 -47.07 5.10 5.67
CA VAL A 33 -46.55 4.02 4.80
C VAL A 33 -45.35 4.50 3.98
N ASN A 34 -45.49 5.64 3.30
CA ASN A 34 -44.40 6.21 2.49
C ASN A 34 -43.21 6.65 3.35
N GLY A 35 -43.48 7.15 4.57
CA GLY A 35 -42.46 7.53 5.54
C GLY A 35 -41.68 6.33 6.04
N LEU A 36 -42.37 5.25 6.45
CA LEU A 36 -41.73 4.00 6.88
C LEU A 36 -40.89 3.39 5.75
N LEU A 37 -41.45 3.30 4.54
CA LEU A 37 -40.72 2.81 3.36
C LEU A 37 -39.48 3.65 3.06
N GLY A 38 -39.61 4.98 3.10
CA GLY A 38 -38.50 5.89 2.89
C GLY A 38 -37.40 5.73 3.95
N VAL A 39 -37.76 5.59 5.22
CA VAL A 39 -36.81 5.34 6.32
C VAL A 39 -36.09 4.01 6.13
N VAL A 40 -36.82 2.94 5.77
CA VAL A 40 -36.21 1.62 5.50
C VAL A 40 -35.23 1.70 4.33
N VAL A 41 -35.60 2.37 3.24
CA VAL A 41 -34.72 2.57 2.08
C VAL A 41 -33.47 3.36 2.49
N LEU A 42 -33.62 4.42 3.30
CA LEU A 42 -32.47 5.19 3.81
C LEU A 42 -31.55 4.36 4.70
N LEU A 43 -32.10 3.51 5.57
CA LEU A 43 -31.32 2.60 6.41
C LEU A 43 -30.51 1.61 5.55
N VAL A 44 -31.16 1.00 4.56
CA VAL A 44 -30.48 0.07 3.62
C VAL A 44 -29.41 0.82 2.82
N ALA A 45 -29.71 2.01 2.30
CA ALA A 45 -28.77 2.81 1.54
C ALA A 45 -27.54 3.23 2.37
N SER A 46 -27.76 3.61 3.63
CA SER A 46 -26.71 3.95 4.59
C SER A 46 -25.82 2.74 4.89
N PHE A 47 -26.43 1.59 5.17
CA PHE A 47 -25.71 0.34 5.41
C PHE A 47 -24.85 -0.09 4.20
N VAL A 48 -25.41 -0.06 2.99
CA VAL A 48 -24.67 -0.36 1.76
C VAL A 48 -23.54 0.64 1.52
N SER A 49 -23.74 1.91 1.85
CA SER A 49 -22.68 2.94 1.74
C SER A 49 -21.54 2.70 2.73
N MET A 50 -21.85 2.35 3.99
CA MET A 50 -20.85 1.98 4.98
C MET A 50 -20.04 0.74 4.55
N LEU A 51 -20.72 -0.29 4.03
CA LEU A 51 -20.05 -1.48 3.50
C LEU A 51 -19.13 -1.12 2.33
N PHE A 52 -19.61 -0.29 1.40
CA PHE A 52 -18.81 0.13 0.25
C PHE A 52 -17.55 0.90 0.69
N LEU A 53 -17.67 1.84 1.62
CA LEU A 53 -16.54 2.57 2.18
C LEU A 53 -15.56 1.63 2.87
N SER A 54 -16.04 0.68 3.68
CA SER A 54 -15.20 -0.31 4.37
C SER A 54 -14.41 -1.17 3.38
N VAL A 55 -15.06 -1.70 2.34
CA VAL A 55 -14.39 -2.51 1.31
C VAL A 55 -13.38 -1.66 0.54
N GLN A 56 -13.74 -0.43 0.15
CA GLN A 56 -12.83 0.45 -0.57
C GLN A 56 -11.60 0.82 0.28
N SER A 57 -11.79 1.11 1.57
CA SER A 57 -10.69 1.36 2.50
C SER A 57 -9.79 0.13 2.63
N TYR A 58 -10.37 -1.08 2.74
CA TYR A 58 -9.61 -2.32 2.82
C TYR A 58 -8.77 -2.58 1.56
N VAL A 59 -9.36 -2.39 0.38
CA VAL A 59 -8.65 -2.54 -0.91
C VAL A 59 -7.50 -1.54 -1.02
N GLN A 60 -7.71 -0.28 -0.62
CA GLN A 60 -6.64 0.72 -0.64
C GLN A 60 -5.53 0.42 0.35
N LEU A 61 -5.86 -0.08 1.55
CA LEU A 61 -4.88 -0.42 2.57
C LEU A 61 -4.03 -1.65 2.19
N THR A 62 -4.62 -2.57 1.44
CA THR A 62 -3.99 -3.82 0.98
C THR A 62 -3.34 -3.67 -0.40
N LYS A 63 -3.49 -2.53 -1.07
CA LYS A 63 -2.87 -2.28 -2.37
C LYS A 63 -1.35 -2.31 -2.20
N GLU A 64 -0.72 -3.10 -3.05
CA GLU A 64 0.73 -3.23 -3.11
C GLU A 64 1.25 -2.65 -4.41
N GLN A 65 2.23 -1.77 -4.29
CA GLN A 65 2.97 -1.23 -5.40
C GLN A 65 4.24 -2.05 -5.60
N LEU A 66 4.41 -2.67 -6.77
CA LEU A 66 5.66 -3.31 -7.14
C LEU A 66 6.77 -2.27 -7.24
N LEU A 67 7.86 -2.46 -6.49
CA LEU A 67 9.02 -1.58 -6.51
C LEU A 67 10.22 -2.23 -7.20
N ALA A 68 10.47 -3.50 -6.92
CA ALA A 68 11.57 -4.23 -7.53
C ALA A 68 11.32 -5.73 -7.60
N GLU A 69 12.02 -6.39 -8.51
CA GLU A 69 12.18 -7.84 -8.51
C GLU A 69 13.65 -8.18 -8.26
N VAL A 70 13.88 -9.14 -7.37
CA VAL A 70 15.22 -9.62 -6.99
C VAL A 70 15.33 -11.06 -7.45
N GLU A 71 16.34 -11.35 -8.26
CA GLU A 71 16.69 -12.70 -8.69
C GLU A 71 18.08 -13.04 -8.18
N VAL A 72 18.20 -14.18 -7.50
CA VAL A 72 19.48 -14.69 -7.03
C VAL A 72 20.09 -15.53 -8.14
N GLY A 73 21.26 -15.10 -8.62
CA GLY A 73 22.05 -15.78 -9.63
C GLY A 73 22.76 -17.03 -9.10
N ALA A 74 23.91 -17.35 -9.70
CA ALA A 74 24.76 -18.42 -9.21
C ALA A 74 25.35 -18.05 -7.84
N VAL A 75 25.45 -19.05 -6.96
CA VAL A 75 26.08 -18.95 -5.64
C VAL A 75 27.34 -19.81 -5.70
N GLU A 76 28.52 -19.19 -5.74
CA GLU A 76 29.81 -19.87 -5.83
C GLU A 76 30.75 -19.40 -4.72
N SER A 77 31.20 -20.33 -3.88
CA SER A 77 32.19 -20.06 -2.81
C SER A 77 31.83 -18.90 -1.86
N GLY A 78 30.52 -18.72 -1.58
CA GLY A 78 30.03 -17.65 -0.71
C GLY A 78 29.83 -16.28 -1.39
N ASN A 79 30.13 -16.18 -2.68
CA ASN A 79 29.78 -15.03 -3.51
C ASN A 79 28.57 -15.37 -4.37
N SER A 80 27.62 -14.45 -4.43
CA SER A 80 26.44 -14.56 -5.27
C SER A 80 26.23 -13.26 -6.03
N GLU A 81 25.44 -13.31 -7.09
CA GLU A 81 24.99 -12.12 -7.79
C GLU A 81 23.49 -11.94 -7.57
N LEU A 82 23.07 -10.73 -7.22
CA LEU A 82 21.68 -10.34 -7.21
C LEU A 82 21.40 -9.55 -8.45
N VAL A 83 20.37 -9.97 -9.16
CA VAL A 83 19.85 -9.22 -10.28
C VAL A 83 18.59 -8.49 -9.84
N LEU A 84 18.71 -7.18 -9.71
CA LEU A 84 17.65 -6.30 -9.27
C LEU A 84 17.02 -5.63 -10.49
N THR A 85 15.71 -5.77 -10.65
CA THR A 85 14.93 -5.13 -11.71
C THR A 85 14.06 -4.04 -11.11
N ILE A 86 14.33 -2.77 -11.43
CA ILE A 86 13.55 -1.60 -10.97
C ILE A 86 13.01 -0.90 -12.21
N ASN A 87 11.70 -0.72 -12.30
CA ASN A 87 11.04 -0.07 -13.45
C ASN A 87 11.44 -0.67 -14.82
N GLY A 88 11.72 -1.99 -14.85
CA GLY A 88 12.17 -2.70 -16.06
C GLY A 88 13.66 -2.60 -16.34
N GLU A 89 14.41 -1.76 -15.61
CA GLU A 89 15.86 -1.69 -15.71
C GLU A 89 16.51 -2.75 -14.82
N ARG A 90 17.33 -3.61 -15.42
CA ARG A 90 18.01 -4.72 -14.76
C ARG A 90 19.43 -4.33 -14.40
N ARG A 91 19.79 -4.41 -13.12
CA ARG A 91 21.14 -4.15 -12.60
C ARG A 91 21.64 -5.34 -11.79
N VAL A 92 22.92 -5.65 -11.92
CA VAL A 92 23.57 -6.76 -11.22
C VAL A 92 24.40 -6.22 -10.07
N TYR A 93 24.22 -6.81 -8.89
CA TYR A 93 24.90 -6.44 -7.66
C TYR A 93 25.58 -7.67 -7.08
N PRO A 94 26.92 -7.70 -6.97
CA PRO A 94 27.61 -8.77 -6.28
C PRO A 94 27.24 -8.72 -4.79
N ILE A 95 26.94 -9.88 -4.20
CA ILE A 95 26.64 -10.02 -2.78
C ILE A 95 27.46 -11.16 -2.18
N SER A 96 28.13 -10.90 -1.06
CA SER A 96 28.87 -11.91 -0.27
C SER A 96 28.23 -12.03 1.11
N ALA A 97 26.97 -12.48 1.15
CA ALA A 97 26.20 -12.61 2.39
C ALA A 97 25.11 -13.69 2.25
N GLY A 98 24.68 -14.26 3.38
CA GLY A 98 23.61 -15.26 3.41
C GLY A 98 22.20 -14.69 3.24
N GLU A 99 22.03 -13.38 3.48
CA GLU A 99 20.78 -12.66 3.27
C GLU A 99 21.04 -11.37 2.50
N TRP A 100 20.07 -10.98 1.69
CA TRP A 100 20.00 -9.66 1.09
C TRP A 100 18.94 -8.83 1.80
N ARG A 101 19.14 -7.51 1.83
CA ARG A 101 18.24 -6.55 2.46
C ARG A 101 18.04 -5.35 1.55
N VAL A 102 16.80 -5.00 1.29
CA VAL A 102 16.42 -3.77 0.58
C VAL A 102 15.83 -2.80 1.58
N ASP A 103 16.37 -1.59 1.57
CA ASP A 103 15.92 -0.47 2.40
C ASP A 103 15.16 0.54 1.52
N ALA A 104 14.09 1.10 2.06
CA ALA A 104 13.30 2.15 1.42
C ALA A 104 12.91 3.26 2.39
N ARG A 105 12.72 4.45 1.84
CA ARG A 105 12.16 5.61 2.55
C ARG A 105 10.73 5.86 2.08
N PHE A 106 9.86 6.08 3.06
CA PHE A 106 8.45 6.40 2.87
C PHE A 106 8.20 7.85 3.28
N ILE A 107 7.49 8.58 2.44
CA ILE A 107 7.01 9.93 2.73
C ILE A 107 5.49 9.88 2.75
N LYS A 108 4.92 10.08 3.94
CA LYS A 108 3.47 10.11 4.15
C LYS A 108 2.96 11.54 4.10
N TRP A 109 1.91 11.74 3.32
CA TRP A 109 1.19 13.00 3.26
C TRP A 109 0.17 13.08 4.40
N LYS A 110 -0.15 14.31 4.84
CA LYS A 110 -1.25 14.53 5.78
C LYS A 110 -2.58 14.08 5.20
N PRO A 111 -3.57 13.70 6.04
CA PRO A 111 -4.85 13.19 5.57
C PRO A 111 -5.55 14.10 4.56
N TRP A 112 -5.51 15.42 4.77
CA TRP A 112 -6.14 16.38 3.86
C TRP A 112 -5.47 16.45 2.47
N VAL A 113 -4.17 16.15 2.38
CA VAL A 113 -3.45 16.05 1.09
C VAL A 113 -3.75 14.72 0.41
N ALA A 114 -3.85 13.63 1.18
CA ALA A 114 -4.24 12.32 0.66
C ALA A 114 -5.66 12.35 0.06
N LEU A 115 -6.59 13.12 0.65
CA LEU A 115 -7.93 13.36 0.10
C LEU A 115 -7.92 14.01 -1.29
N LEU A 116 -6.84 14.71 -1.67
CA LEU A 116 -6.64 15.26 -3.02
C LEU A 116 -6.12 14.21 -4.02
N GLY A 117 -6.06 12.94 -3.63
CA GLY A 117 -5.62 11.82 -4.47
C GLY A 117 -4.10 11.64 -4.51
N LYS A 118 -3.36 12.16 -3.53
CA LYS A 118 -1.91 11.98 -3.44
C LYS A 118 -1.58 10.67 -2.70
N GLU A 119 -0.98 9.72 -3.42
CA GLU A 119 -0.44 8.50 -2.84
C GLU A 119 0.89 8.78 -2.10
N PRO A 120 1.23 7.99 -1.06
CA PRO A 120 2.53 8.08 -0.41
C PRO A 120 3.68 7.87 -1.41
N VAL A 121 4.78 8.60 -1.21
CA VAL A 121 5.96 8.42 -2.06
C VAL A 121 6.84 7.36 -1.41
N VAL A 122 7.19 6.33 -2.19
CA VAL A 122 8.09 5.25 -1.76
C VAL A 122 9.30 5.22 -2.66
N ARG A 123 10.46 5.06 -2.03
CA ARG A 123 11.76 5.18 -2.67
C ARG A 123 12.69 4.10 -2.14
N LEU A 124 13.32 3.35 -3.04
CA LEU A 124 14.40 2.43 -2.69
C LEU A 124 15.68 3.24 -2.41
N GLU A 125 16.32 2.97 -1.29
CA GLU A 125 17.52 3.68 -0.79
C GLU A 125 18.77 2.84 -1.02
N SER A 126 18.77 1.59 -0.55
CA SER A 126 19.94 0.72 -0.67
C SER A 126 19.59 -0.76 -0.76
N LEU A 127 20.48 -1.51 -1.40
CA LEU A 127 20.56 -2.97 -1.37
C LEU A 127 21.78 -3.35 -0.55
N SER A 128 21.63 -4.24 0.42
CA SER A 128 22.70 -4.60 1.33
C SER A 128 22.76 -6.09 1.59
N GLY A 129 23.94 -6.60 1.90
CA GLY A 129 24.14 -7.98 2.35
C GLY A 129 24.28 -8.08 3.86
N ARG A 130 23.63 -9.09 4.45
CA ARG A 130 23.64 -9.38 5.89
C ARG A 130 23.94 -10.85 6.14
N GLU A 131 24.79 -11.13 7.13
CA GLU A 131 24.94 -12.49 7.68
C GLU A 131 23.92 -12.73 8.79
N ALA A 132 23.26 -13.89 8.73
CA ALA A 132 22.37 -14.36 9.78
C ALA A 132 23.17 -14.79 11.02
N GLY A 133 22.74 -14.38 12.23
CA GLY A 133 23.40 -14.73 13.50
C GLY A 133 23.33 -13.65 14.57
N THR A 134 23.85 -13.97 15.77
CA THR A 134 23.89 -13.07 16.93
C THR A 134 24.87 -11.93 16.66
N GLY A 135 24.36 -10.71 16.46
CA GLY A 135 25.16 -9.55 16.06
C GLY A 135 25.18 -9.28 14.56
N SER A 136 24.10 -9.67 13.85
CA SER A 136 23.93 -9.54 12.39
C SER A 136 24.56 -8.25 11.85
N ARG A 137 25.62 -8.41 11.06
CA ARG A 137 26.40 -7.29 10.53
C ARG A 137 26.01 -7.04 9.08
N VAL A 138 25.82 -5.76 8.72
CA VAL A 138 25.73 -5.35 7.33
C VAL A 138 27.14 -5.34 6.75
N ILE A 139 27.36 -6.14 5.70
CA ILE A 139 28.71 -6.38 5.15
C ILE A 139 28.92 -5.58 3.86
N GLN A 140 27.86 -5.39 3.07
CA GLN A 140 27.91 -4.69 1.78
C GLN A 140 26.68 -3.79 1.64
N VAL A 141 26.86 -2.59 1.07
CA VAL A 141 25.78 -1.63 0.81
C VAL A 141 25.97 -1.04 -0.58
N HIS A 142 24.94 -1.16 -1.40
CA HIS A 142 24.83 -0.57 -2.72
C HIS A 142 23.72 0.47 -2.67
N ASN A 143 24.05 1.72 -2.97
CA ASN A 143 23.04 2.76 -3.10
C ASN A 143 22.20 2.48 -4.34
N LEU A 144 20.87 2.55 -4.19
CA LEU A 144 19.92 2.44 -5.30
C LEU A 144 19.48 3.82 -5.79
N HIS A 145 20.14 4.86 -5.29
CA HIS A 145 19.60 6.20 -5.20
C HIS A 145 20.59 7.26 -5.66
N ASP A 146 21.13 7.09 -6.85
CA ASP A 146 22.23 7.94 -7.32
C ASP A 146 21.79 9.36 -7.76
N ASP A 147 20.49 9.65 -7.98
CA ASP A 147 20.10 10.90 -8.67
C ASP A 147 18.76 11.55 -8.28
N PHE A 148 18.52 11.79 -7.00
CA PHE A 148 17.22 12.31 -6.50
C PHE A 148 17.31 13.60 -5.69
N ALA A 149 18.40 14.34 -5.81
CA ALA A 149 18.56 15.65 -5.16
C ALA A 149 17.38 16.59 -5.46
N ILE A 150 16.74 16.46 -6.63
CA ILE A 150 15.56 17.23 -7.01
C ILE A 150 14.34 16.82 -6.18
N VAL A 151 14.09 15.52 -6.02
CA VAL A 151 12.94 15.02 -5.26
C VAL A 151 13.10 15.37 -3.78
N ASP A 152 14.31 15.27 -3.24
CA ASP A 152 14.58 15.68 -1.85
C ASP A 152 14.35 17.17 -1.63
N ARG A 153 14.77 18.02 -2.56
CA ARG A 153 14.46 19.47 -2.50
C ARG A 153 12.97 19.76 -2.60
N ILE A 154 12.24 19.05 -3.46
CA ILE A 154 10.78 19.21 -3.59
C ILE A 154 10.09 18.81 -2.28
N VAL A 155 10.45 17.65 -1.73
CA VAL A 155 9.88 17.14 -0.48
C VAL A 155 10.21 18.07 0.69
N ALA A 156 11.45 18.54 0.79
CA ALA A 156 11.87 19.52 1.80
C ALA A 156 11.06 20.82 1.69
N ASN A 157 10.96 21.40 0.49
CA ASN A 157 10.22 22.66 0.28
C ASN A 157 8.70 22.50 0.56
N LEU A 158 8.10 21.36 0.20
CA LEU A 158 6.69 21.06 0.51
C LEU A 158 6.45 20.87 2.01
N THR A 159 7.44 20.33 2.72
CA THR A 159 7.41 20.17 4.18
C THR A 159 7.50 21.54 4.86
N ASP A 160 8.53 22.32 4.54
CA ASP A 160 8.83 23.58 5.22
C ASP A 160 7.82 24.70 4.92
N ARG A 161 7.34 24.78 3.66
CA ARG A 161 6.49 25.90 3.22
C ARG A 161 5.00 25.67 3.45
N PHE A 162 4.53 24.42 3.36
CA PHE A 162 3.11 24.10 3.36
C PHE A 162 2.68 23.07 4.41
N GLY A 163 3.63 22.44 5.13
CA GLY A 163 3.33 21.45 6.16
C GLY A 163 2.48 20.29 5.65
N MET A 164 2.66 19.90 4.37
CA MET A 164 1.88 18.87 3.67
C MET A 164 2.30 17.44 4.03
N VAL A 165 3.56 17.28 4.44
CA VAL A 165 4.11 16.00 4.89
C VAL A 165 3.69 15.76 6.34
N ASP A 166 3.24 14.54 6.61
CA ASP A 166 2.90 14.08 7.95
C ASP A 166 4.14 13.49 8.64
N THR A 167 4.79 12.54 7.97
CA THR A 167 5.97 11.86 8.51
C THR A 167 6.85 11.27 7.40
N MET A 168 8.11 11.03 7.74
CA MET A 168 9.07 10.28 6.94
C MET A 168 9.62 9.14 7.78
N TYR A 169 9.66 7.93 7.23
CA TYR A 169 10.18 6.76 7.94
C TYR A 169 10.86 5.78 6.99
N GLY A 170 11.76 4.97 7.55
CA GLY A 170 12.45 3.89 6.83
C GLY A 170 11.71 2.56 6.99
N SER A 171 11.76 1.73 5.95
CA SER A 171 11.32 0.34 6.00
C SER A 171 12.35 -0.53 5.30
N SER A 172 12.59 -1.71 5.86
CA SER A 172 13.57 -2.66 5.35
C SER A 172 12.95 -4.05 5.25
N VAL A 173 13.30 -4.79 4.21
CA VAL A 173 12.98 -6.22 4.08
C VAL A 173 14.23 -6.99 3.75
N TYR A 174 14.32 -8.21 4.26
CA TYR A 174 15.43 -9.12 4.02
C TYR A 174 14.92 -10.51 3.67
N MET A 175 15.69 -11.23 2.86
CA MET A 175 15.39 -12.60 2.43
C MET A 175 16.70 -13.37 2.23
N PRO A 176 16.65 -14.72 2.34
CA PRO A 176 17.81 -15.56 2.13
C PRO A 176 18.31 -15.52 0.68
N VAL A 177 19.63 -15.58 0.54
CA VAL A 177 20.34 -15.75 -0.73
C VAL A 177 20.42 -17.24 -1.05
N GLU A 178 19.53 -17.70 -1.92
CA GLU A 178 19.48 -19.10 -2.37
C GLU A 178 19.47 -19.14 -3.90
N ARG A 179 20.24 -20.04 -4.49
CA ARG A 179 20.45 -20.09 -5.94
C ARG A 179 19.12 -20.21 -6.69
N GLY A 180 18.91 -19.31 -7.65
CA GLY A 180 17.71 -19.30 -8.48
C GLY A 180 16.46 -18.79 -7.77
N ALA A 181 16.53 -18.39 -6.49
CA ALA A 181 15.39 -17.79 -5.81
C ALA A 181 15.01 -16.45 -6.45
N ARG A 182 13.71 -16.20 -6.61
CA ARG A 182 13.17 -14.95 -7.11
C ARG A 182 12.17 -14.37 -6.12
N TYR A 183 12.32 -13.09 -5.87
CA TYR A 183 11.51 -12.35 -4.91
C TYR A 183 10.94 -11.10 -5.55
N ARG A 184 9.71 -10.77 -5.18
CA ARG A 184 9.05 -9.52 -5.50
C ARG A 184 9.07 -8.62 -4.29
N VAL A 185 9.65 -7.44 -4.42
CA VAL A 185 9.65 -6.39 -3.40
C VAL A 185 8.57 -5.37 -3.75
N SER A 186 7.54 -5.33 -2.93
CA SER A 186 6.44 -4.37 -3.03
C SER A 186 6.41 -3.44 -1.81
N ALA A 187 5.71 -2.33 -1.94
CA ALA A 187 5.37 -1.46 -0.84
C ALA A 187 3.86 -1.37 -0.66
N ASN A 188 3.44 -1.34 0.60
CA ASN A 188 2.07 -1.02 0.99
C ASN A 188 2.07 0.09 2.04
N HIS A 189 0.91 0.34 2.66
CA HIS A 189 0.78 1.37 3.69
C HIS A 189 1.59 1.08 4.99
N ALA A 190 1.93 -0.19 5.24
CA ALA A 190 2.67 -0.62 6.43
C ALA A 190 4.20 -0.61 6.23
N GLY A 191 4.67 -0.78 5.00
CA GLY A 191 6.09 -0.77 4.66
C GLY A 191 6.42 -1.59 3.42
N LEU A 192 7.68 -2.01 3.33
CA LEU A 192 8.14 -2.95 2.33
C LEU A 192 7.67 -4.37 2.66
N ILE A 193 7.38 -5.14 1.62
CA ILE A 193 7.09 -6.57 1.68
C ILE A 193 7.92 -7.25 0.59
N ALA A 194 8.63 -8.32 0.95
CA ALA A 194 9.25 -9.22 -0.02
C ALA A 194 8.46 -10.54 -0.06
N ARG A 195 8.20 -11.07 -1.25
CA ARG A 195 7.56 -12.38 -1.42
C ARG A 195 8.28 -13.25 -2.44
N PRO A 196 8.44 -14.56 -2.18
CA PRO A 196 8.97 -15.47 -3.17
C PRO A 196 7.97 -15.62 -4.33
N VAL A 197 8.47 -15.63 -5.56
CA VAL A 197 7.63 -15.80 -6.76
C VAL A 197 7.91 -17.11 -7.51
N ASN A 198 8.84 -17.92 -7.01
CA ASN A 198 9.15 -19.26 -7.51
C ASN A 198 9.33 -20.26 -6.36
N ASP A 199 9.46 -21.54 -6.72
CA ASP A 199 9.55 -22.62 -5.74
C ASP A 199 10.89 -22.62 -5.00
N GLU A 200 11.99 -22.25 -5.67
CA GLU A 200 13.30 -22.06 -5.04
C GLU A 200 13.23 -21.01 -3.94
N GLY A 201 12.61 -19.85 -4.20
CA GLY A 201 12.42 -18.81 -3.17
C GLY A 201 11.51 -19.25 -2.02
N LYS A 202 10.47 -20.04 -2.28
CA LYS A 202 9.62 -20.59 -1.22
C LYS A 202 10.39 -21.56 -0.33
N GLN A 203 11.18 -22.45 -0.93
CA GLN A 203 12.01 -23.41 -0.21
C GLN A 203 13.08 -22.69 0.62
N ALA A 204 13.70 -21.65 0.07
CA ALA A 204 14.66 -20.82 0.78
C ALA A 204 14.08 -20.23 2.07
N ILE A 205 12.86 -19.70 2.02
CA ILE A 205 12.18 -19.15 3.21
C ILE A 205 11.87 -20.25 4.24
N ILE A 206 11.42 -21.43 3.81
CA ILE A 206 11.12 -22.55 4.73
C ILE A 206 12.38 -23.04 5.44
N GLN A 207 13.51 -23.09 4.74
CA GLN A 207 14.79 -23.51 5.31
C GLN A 207 15.36 -22.45 6.25
N TRP A 208 15.08 -21.18 5.97
CA TRP A 208 15.53 -20.04 6.74
C TRP A 208 14.83 -19.88 8.10
N ASP A 209 13.58 -20.34 8.24
CA ASP A 209 12.82 -20.33 9.50
C ASP A 209 13.20 -21.46 10.48
N ARG A 210 14.09 -22.39 10.08
CA ARG A 210 14.54 -23.52 10.89
C ARG A 210 15.89 -23.27 11.55
#